data_AF-A0A0X7BA52-F1
#
_entry.id   AF-A0A0X7BA52-F1
#
_cell.length_a   1.000
_cell.length_b   1.000
_cell.length_c   1.000
_cell.angle_alpha   90.00
_cell.angle_beta   90.00
_cell.angle_gamma   90.00
#
_symmetry.space_group_name_H-M   'P 1'
#
loop_
_entity.id
_entity.type
_entity.pdbx_description
1 polymer ?
#
loop_
_entity_poly.entity_id
_entity_poly.type
_entity_poly.pdbx_seq_one_letter_code
_entity_poly.pdbx_strand_id
1 'polypeptide(L)'
;MYFISHKWYLIATFAALTRGGVKIMLIIPIKDGENIDRALKRYKRKFDKTGTVRQLRSRTAFLKPSVVKRAKLQKAAYIQNMKDNLEN
;
A
#
# COMPACT_ATOMS: atom_id res chain seq x y z
N MET A 1 -10.39 48.01 -12.63
CA MET A 1 -9.28 47.65 -13.53
C MET A 1 -8.03 47.41 -12.69
N TYR A 2 -7.86 46.19 -12.17
CA TYR A 2 -6.57 45.55 -11.88
C TYR A 2 -6.84 44.05 -11.88
N PHE A 3 -6.34 43.42 -12.94
CA PHE A 3 -6.55 42.05 -13.33
C PHE A 3 -5.48 41.21 -12.62
N ILE A 4 -5.86 40.45 -11.58
CA ILE A 4 -4.96 39.47 -10.95
C ILE A 4 -5.59 38.08 -11.12
N SER A 5 -5.26 37.50 -12.28
CA SER A 5 -5.33 36.07 -12.54
C SER A 5 -4.28 35.37 -11.69
N HIS A 6 -4.67 34.59 -10.68
CA HIS A 6 -3.84 33.52 -10.12
C HIS A 6 -4.73 32.29 -9.94
N LYS A 7 -4.45 31.26 -10.75
CA LYS A 7 -4.99 29.90 -10.68
C LYS A 7 -4.99 29.38 -9.23
N TRP A 8 -6.17 29.15 -8.68
CA TRP A 8 -6.36 28.23 -7.56
C TRP A 8 -6.90 26.91 -8.12
N TYR A 9 -5.99 25.98 -8.44
CA TYR A 9 -6.40 24.60 -8.70
C TYR A 9 -6.98 24.04 -7.40
N LEU A 10 -8.29 23.84 -7.42
CA LEU A 10 -9.04 23.10 -6.42
C LEU A 10 -8.37 21.75 -6.17
N ILE A 11 -7.89 21.61 -4.94
CA ILE A 11 -7.55 20.36 -4.28
C ILE A 11 -8.84 19.54 -4.16
N ALA A 12 -9.13 18.73 -5.18
CA ALA A 12 -10.13 17.67 -5.09
C ALA A 12 -9.41 16.39 -4.64
N THR A 13 -9.48 16.18 -3.33
CA THR A 13 -9.26 14.94 -2.57
C THR A 13 -9.35 13.67 -3.43
N PHE A 14 -8.21 12.98 -3.52
CA PHE A 14 -8.09 11.63 -4.06
C PHE A 14 -9.14 10.72 -3.42
N ALA A 15 -10.15 10.38 -4.21
CA ALA A 15 -11.32 9.61 -3.82
C ALA A 15 -10.93 8.29 -3.13
N ALA A 16 -11.24 8.16 -1.84
CA ALA A 16 -11.31 6.88 -1.16
C ALA A 16 -12.58 6.15 -1.60
N LEU A 17 -12.53 5.45 -2.74
CA LEU A 17 -13.58 4.52 -3.13
C LEU A 17 -13.35 3.16 -2.46
N THR A 18 -13.77 3.01 -1.21
CA THR A 18 -13.97 1.71 -0.56
C THR A 18 -15.45 1.51 -0.27
N ARG A 19 -16.25 1.25 -1.31
CA ARG A 19 -17.57 0.64 -1.10
C ARG A 19 -17.39 -0.88 -1.00
N GLY A 20 -17.70 -1.44 0.16
CA GLY A 20 -18.11 -2.83 0.31
C GLY A 20 -17.02 -3.91 0.13
N GLY A 21 -16.14 -4.04 1.12
CA GLY A 21 -15.94 -5.33 1.82
C GLY A 21 -15.53 -6.61 1.09
N VAL A 22 -15.20 -6.64 -0.21
CA VAL A 22 -14.61 -7.84 -0.86
C VAL A 22 -13.47 -7.43 -1.79
N LYS A 23 -12.26 -7.37 -1.24
CA LYS A 23 -11.02 -7.16 -2.01
C LYS A 23 -10.26 -8.48 -2.11
N ILE A 24 -10.84 -9.45 -2.82
CA ILE A 24 -10.11 -10.66 -3.25
C ILE A 24 -10.44 -10.93 -4.72
N MET A 25 -10.10 -9.98 -5.59
CA MET A 25 -9.89 -10.32 -6.99
C MET A 25 -8.91 -9.30 -7.57
N LEU A 26 -7.73 -9.77 -7.99
CA LEU A 26 -6.70 -8.97 -8.67
C LEU A 26 -7.15 -8.67 -10.11
N ILE A 27 -8.34 -8.10 -10.28
CA ILE A 27 -8.86 -7.72 -11.59
C ILE A 27 -8.06 -6.50 -12.05
N ILE A 28 -7.50 -6.59 -13.25
CA ILE A 28 -6.89 -5.48 -13.96
C ILE A 28 -7.68 -5.34 -15.24
N PRO A 29 -8.42 -4.23 -15.42
CA PRO A 29 -9.10 -4.00 -16.68
C PRO A 29 -8.03 -3.81 -17.77
N ILE A 30 -8.19 -4.52 -18.88
CA ILE A 30 -7.44 -4.35 -20.13
C ILE A 30 -8.45 -3.80 -21.13
N LYS A 31 -8.11 -2.72 -21.84
CA LYS A 31 -8.91 -2.19 -22.94
C LYS A 31 -8.36 -2.72 -24.27
N ASP A 32 -9.23 -2.88 -25.26
CA ASP A 32 -8.84 -3.35 -26.60
C ASP A 32 -7.81 -2.38 -27.20
N GLY A 33 -6.62 -2.90 -27.53
CA GLY A 33 -5.47 -2.13 -28.02
C GLY A 33 -4.31 -1.94 -27.03
N GLU A 34 -4.42 -2.37 -25.77
CA GLU A 34 -3.26 -2.39 -24.85
C GLU A 34 -2.36 -3.61 -25.08
N ASN A 35 -1.03 -3.40 -25.14
CA ASN A 35 -0.06 -4.49 -25.13
C ASN A 35 -0.17 -5.31 -23.83
N ILE A 36 -0.40 -6.62 -23.96
CA ILE A 36 -0.55 -7.64 -22.91
C ILE A 36 0.58 -7.58 -21.87
N ASP A 37 1.82 -7.28 -22.30
CA ASP A 37 2.99 -7.20 -21.42
C ASP A 37 2.81 -6.13 -20.33
N ARG A 38 2.17 -5.01 -20.66
CA ARG A 38 1.91 -3.93 -19.69
C ARG A 38 0.88 -4.37 -18.67
N ALA A 39 -0.14 -5.12 -19.09
CA ALA A 39 -1.15 -5.67 -18.20
C ALA A 39 -0.54 -6.70 -17.23
N LEU A 40 0.30 -7.60 -17.71
CA LEU A 40 1.03 -8.58 -16.89
C LEU A 40 1.93 -7.91 -15.85
N LYS A 41 2.65 -6.84 -16.25
CA LYS A 41 3.50 -6.09 -15.32
C LYS A 41 2.68 -5.37 -14.24
N ARG A 42 1.52 -4.81 -14.59
CA ARG A 42 0.59 -4.23 -13.60
C ARG A 42 0.01 -5.30 -12.67
N TYR A 43 -0.26 -6.49 -13.18
CA TYR A 43 -0.73 -7.64 -12.40
C TYR A 43 0.30 -8.05 -11.36
N LYS A 44 1.53 -8.29 -11.79
CA LYS A 44 2.63 -8.65 -10.88
C LYS A 44 2.81 -7.59 -9.78
N ARG A 45 2.86 -6.31 -10.15
CA ARG A 45 2.95 -5.21 -9.17
C ARG A 45 1.78 -5.19 -8.18
N LYS A 46 0.54 -5.43 -8.64
CA LYS A 46 -0.65 -5.46 -7.78
C LYS A 46 -0.64 -6.69 -6.86
N PHE A 47 -0.18 -7.83 -7.36
CA PHE A 47 0.00 -9.07 -6.58
C PHE A 47 1.05 -8.88 -5.47
N ASP A 48 2.23 -8.32 -5.83
CA ASP A 48 3.31 -8.05 -4.88
C ASP A 48 2.89 -7.00 -3.84
N LYS A 49 2.18 -5.94 -4.25
CA LYS A 49 1.64 -4.90 -3.35
C LYS A 49 0.57 -5.44 -2.39
N THR A 50 -0.23 -6.41 -2.82
CA THR A 50 -1.22 -7.07 -1.97
C THR A 50 -0.53 -7.94 -0.90
N GLY A 51 0.70 -8.37 -1.13
CA GLY A 51 1.50 -9.09 -0.13
C GLY A 51 0.98 -10.51 0.17
N THR A 52 0.17 -11.09 -0.73
CA THR A 52 -0.44 -12.42 -0.56
C THR A 52 0.60 -13.49 -0.26
N VAL A 53 1.74 -13.49 -0.95
CA VAL A 53 2.83 -14.46 -0.71
C VAL A 53 3.41 -14.32 0.70
N ARG A 54 3.59 -13.09 1.18
CA ARG A 54 4.07 -12.83 2.55
C ARG A 54 3.08 -13.35 3.59
N GLN A 55 1.79 -13.14 3.34
CA GLN A 55 0.72 -13.62 4.21
C GLN A 55 0.66 -15.15 4.23
N LEU A 56 0.77 -15.82 3.07
CA LEU A 56 0.82 -17.27 2.98
C LEU A 56 2.00 -17.83 3.78
N ARG A 57 3.21 -17.31 3.57
CA ARG A 57 4.41 -17.71 4.33
C ARG A 57 4.25 -17.51 5.83
N SER A 58 3.62 -16.41 6.26
CA SER A 58 3.38 -16.15 7.69
C SER A 58 2.37 -17.10 8.33
N ARG A 59 1.47 -17.70 7.53
CA ARG A 59 0.41 -18.60 7.98
C ARG A 59 0.81 -20.07 7.97
N THR A 60 1.89 -20.42 7.28
CA THR A 60 2.37 -21.80 7.18
C THR A 60 2.74 -22.39 8.55
N ALA A 61 3.20 -21.57 9.49
CA ALA A 61 3.58 -21.99 10.83
C ALA A 61 2.72 -21.33 11.91
N PHE A 62 2.41 -22.06 12.98
CA PHE A 62 1.79 -21.50 14.17
C PHE A 62 2.82 -20.72 15.01
N LEU A 63 2.63 -19.41 15.13
CA LEU A 63 3.42 -18.56 16.00
C LEU A 63 2.63 -18.23 17.26
N LYS A 64 3.13 -18.66 18.43
CA LYS A 64 2.53 -18.34 19.73
C LYS A 64 2.34 -16.81 19.85
N PRO A 65 1.19 -16.33 20.36
CA PRO A 65 0.90 -14.89 20.45
C PRO A 65 1.97 -14.10 21.23
N SER A 66 2.61 -14.73 22.22
CA SER A 66 3.71 -14.12 22.98
C SER A 66 4.91 -13.77 22.09
N VAL A 67 5.30 -14.66 21.17
CA VAL A 67 6.43 -14.45 20.25
C VAL A 67 6.14 -13.31 19.29
N VAL A 68 4.91 -13.26 18.76
CA VAL A 68 4.45 -12.18 17.88
C VAL A 68 4.44 -10.82 18.59
N LYS A 69 3.97 -10.77 19.85
CA LYS A 69 3.97 -9.56 20.67
C LYS A 69 5.39 -9.05 20.92
N ARG A 70 6.32 -9.94 21.26
CA ARG A 70 7.73 -9.58 21.48
C ARG A 70 8.38 -8.97 20.24
N ALA A 71 8.19 -9.59 19.07
CA ALA A 71 8.73 -9.08 17.80
C ALA A 71 8.18 -7.68 17.44
N LYS A 72 6.91 -7.40 17.76
CA LYS A 72 6.31 -6.07 17.57
C LYS A 72 6.98 -5.01 18.44
N LEU A 73 7.19 -5.30 19.73
CA LEU A 73 7.82 -4.37 20.68
C LEU A 73 9.27 -4.06 20.30
N GLN A 74 10.05 -5.08 19.94
CA GLN A 74 11.44 -4.89 19.50
C GLN A 74 11.51 -4.01 18.26
N LYS A 75 10.64 -4.24 17.28
CA LYS A 75 10.56 -3.41 16.07
C LYS A 75 10.16 -1.97 16.38
N ALA A 76 9.24 -1.76 17.32
CA ALA A 76 8.82 -0.42 17.73
C ALA A 76 9.96 0.35 18.39
N ALA A 77 10.67 -0.28 19.33
CA ALA A 77 11.84 0.32 19.99
C ALA A 77 12.94 0.68 18.98
N TYR A 78 13.23 -0.21 18.03
CA TYR A 78 14.20 0.06 16.97
C TYR A 78 13.82 1.28 16.11
N ILE A 79 12.55 1.39 15.69
CA ILE A 79 12.07 2.53 14.90
C ILE A 79 12.12 3.82 15.72
N GLN A 80 11.79 3.76 17.01
CA GLN A 80 11.84 4.93 17.88
C GLN A 80 13.27 5.46 18.00
N ASN A 81 14.23 4.59 18.34
CA ASN A 81 15.63 4.96 18.43
C ASN A 81 16.15 5.54 17.10
N MET A 82 15.73 5.00 15.96
CA MET A 82 16.10 5.54 14.64
C MET A 82 15.57 6.96 14.41
N LYS A 83 14.35 7.28 14.87
CA LYS A 83 13.79 8.62 14.76
C LYS A 83 14.49 9.60 15.67
N ASP A 84 14.69 9.21 16.93
CA ASP A 84 15.38 10.04 17.93
C ASP A 84 16.80 10.38 17.44
N ASN A 85 17.50 9.44 16.78
CA ASN A 85 18.81 9.68 16.18
C ASN A 85 18.80 10.57 14.93
N LEU A 86 17.67 10.71 14.23
CA LEU A 86 17.54 11.58 13.06
C LEU A 86 17.15 13.01 13.43
N GLU A 87 16.54 13.20 14.61
CA GLU A 87 16.10 14.50 15.13
C GLU A 87 17.21 15.23 15.92
N ASN A 88 18.26 14.52 16.34
CA ASN A 88 19.48 15.08 16.94
C ASN A 88 20.53 15.39 15.86
#